data_AF-A0A1T1NUX0-F1
#
_entry.id   AF-A0A1T1NUX0-F1
#
_cell.length_a   1.000
_cell.length_b   1.000
_cell.length_c   1.000
_cell.angle_alpha   90.00
_cell.angle_beta   90.00
_cell.angle_gamma   90.00
#
_symmetry.space_group_name_H-M   'P 1'
#
loop_
_entity.id
_entity.type
_entity.pdbx_description
1 polymer ?
#
loop_
_entity_poly.entity_id
_entity_poly.type
_entity_poly.pdbx_seq_one_letter_code
_entity_poly.pdbx_strand_id
1 'polypeptide(L)'
;MRLVNGTHATTKSNGLSNAFLPTGEETGFPTVKPSVCTSEAAIEFLVSLGIHASDPVDAVIRNVLPKYQPESKIFISNYDDDIARVLAAFKTDSASKRATLLDELRKSQFVMAVSAEDGSDYLERPGNLYIATYRLTKLFEGIEGISLVDSSYSCLRGEDVRDLLEACGALRYPRPEKTPHEYYWSERLKVLRALSGYPHSSGQNDLVEDWTLQSFSKLIELLPSLSVEKRIERARLIWESLGDASSRVHTPGHTTGGGSPLHTLLPS
;
A
#
# COMPACT_ATOMS: atom_id res chain seq x y z
N MET A 1 -0.75 38.17 -7.05
CA MET A 1 -1.34 37.43 -8.19
C MET A 1 -2.84 37.28 -8.00
N ARG A 2 -3.68 37.57 -9.00
CA ARG A 2 -5.13 37.41 -8.89
C ARG A 2 -5.56 36.00 -9.30
N LEU A 3 -6.25 35.31 -8.39
CA LEU A 3 -6.64 33.92 -8.54
C LEU A 3 -8.06 33.78 -9.12
N VAL A 4 -8.41 32.57 -9.55
CA VAL A 4 -9.75 32.22 -10.08
C VAL A 4 -10.86 32.62 -9.11
N ASN A 5 -10.69 32.35 -7.82
CA ASN A 5 -11.63 32.70 -6.75
C ASN A 5 -11.73 34.21 -6.45
N GLY A 6 -11.05 35.06 -7.22
CA GLY A 6 -11.08 36.52 -7.08
C GLY A 6 -10.13 37.09 -6.04
N THR A 7 -9.49 36.26 -5.22
CA THR A 7 -8.53 36.70 -4.18
C THR A 7 -7.14 36.98 -4.75
N HIS A 8 -6.32 37.68 -3.96
CA HIS A 8 -4.91 37.90 -4.27
C HIS A 8 -4.02 36.99 -3.42
N ALA A 9 -3.10 36.28 -4.06
CA ALA A 9 -2.07 35.50 -3.40
C ALA A 9 -0.67 36.03 -3.74
N THR A 10 0.26 35.89 -2.80
CA THR A 10 1.70 36.02 -3.07
C THR A 10 2.14 34.86 -3.96
N THR A 11 3.15 35.06 -4.80
CA THR A 11 3.60 34.04 -5.76
C THR A 11 4.36 32.91 -5.06
N LYS A 12 5.12 33.23 -4.01
CA LYS A 12 5.82 32.27 -3.14
C LYS A 12 5.68 32.67 -1.66
N SER A 13 5.61 31.69 -0.76
CA SER A 13 5.95 31.86 0.66
C SER A 13 6.74 30.66 1.17
N ASN A 14 7.73 30.89 2.04
CA ASN A 14 8.62 29.86 2.60
C ASN A 14 9.27 28.94 1.55
N GLY A 15 9.57 29.47 0.35
CA GLY A 15 10.16 28.71 -0.76
C GLY A 15 9.17 27.89 -1.59
N LEU A 16 7.90 27.79 -1.19
CA LEU A 16 6.84 27.05 -1.90
C LEU A 16 6.01 28.00 -2.76
N SER A 17 5.62 27.53 -3.96
CA SER A 17 4.69 28.26 -4.83
C SER A 17 3.27 28.24 -4.27
N ASN A 18 2.65 29.43 -4.20
CA ASN A 18 1.30 29.65 -3.69
C ASN A 18 0.30 30.04 -4.78
N ALA A 19 0.77 30.19 -6.02
CA ALA A 19 -0.05 30.39 -7.20
C ALA A 19 0.46 29.49 -8.33
N PHE A 20 -0.45 28.90 -9.09
CA PHE A 20 -0.12 27.96 -10.18
C PHE A 20 -0.82 28.34 -11.49
N LEU A 21 -0.20 27.96 -12.61
CA LEU A 21 -0.80 28.13 -13.93
C LEU A 21 -2.03 27.22 -14.09
N PRO A 22 -3.07 27.67 -14.82
CA PRO A 22 -4.22 26.83 -15.14
C PRO A 22 -3.80 25.70 -16.07
N THR A 23 -4.13 24.46 -15.70
CA THR A 23 -3.85 23.25 -16.49
C THR A 23 -5.10 22.68 -17.16
N GLY A 24 -6.26 23.33 -17.02
CA GLY A 24 -7.55 22.87 -17.55
C GLY A 24 -8.29 21.88 -16.64
N GLU A 25 -7.62 21.34 -15.62
CA GLU A 25 -8.20 20.45 -14.60
C GLU A 25 -8.33 21.17 -13.25
N GLU A 26 -9.31 20.77 -12.43
CA GLU A 26 -9.42 21.29 -11.06
C GLU A 26 -8.33 20.70 -10.16
N THR A 27 -7.24 21.43 -9.93
CA THR A 27 -6.10 20.93 -9.13
C THR A 27 -6.28 21.14 -7.62
N GLY A 28 -7.31 21.87 -7.19
CA GLY A 28 -7.50 22.30 -5.81
C GLY A 28 -6.50 23.38 -5.34
N PHE A 29 -5.49 23.69 -6.15
CA PHE A 29 -4.52 24.73 -5.84
C PHE A 29 -5.03 26.13 -6.20
N PRO A 30 -4.50 27.17 -5.52
CA PRO A 30 -4.75 28.55 -5.91
C PRO A 30 -4.21 28.78 -7.33
N THR A 31 -5.12 28.84 -8.29
CA THR A 31 -4.79 28.90 -9.73
C THR A 31 -5.00 30.31 -10.27
N VAL A 32 -4.09 30.78 -11.13
CA VAL A 32 -4.21 32.07 -11.82
C VAL A 32 -5.43 32.05 -12.76
N LYS A 33 -6.14 33.17 -12.88
CA LYS A 33 -7.30 33.27 -13.79
C LYS A 33 -6.90 32.89 -15.23
N PRO A 34 -7.62 31.97 -15.90
CA PRO A 34 -7.36 31.59 -17.29
C PRO A 34 -7.37 32.79 -18.24
N SER A 35 -8.18 33.81 -17.97
CA SER A 35 -8.24 35.04 -18.76
C SER A 35 -6.94 35.87 -18.76
N VAL A 36 -6.01 35.59 -17.83
CA VAL A 36 -4.69 36.22 -17.75
C VAL A 36 -3.62 35.38 -18.47
N CYS A 37 -3.93 34.13 -18.83
CA CYS A 37 -3.04 33.18 -19.50
C CYS A 37 -3.42 32.99 -20.98
N THR A 38 -3.93 34.04 -21.63
CA THR A 38 -4.48 33.96 -23.01
C THR A 38 -3.43 34.08 -24.11
N SER A 39 -2.21 34.54 -23.79
CA SER A 39 -1.09 34.64 -24.73
C SER A 39 0.15 33.94 -24.19
N GLU A 40 0.98 33.43 -25.10
CA GLU A 40 2.25 32.79 -24.79
C GLU A 40 3.19 33.73 -24.01
N ALA A 41 3.27 35.01 -24.41
CA ALA A 41 4.05 36.02 -23.70
C ALA A 41 3.57 36.24 -22.25
N ALA A 42 2.26 36.15 -21.99
CA ALA A 42 1.75 36.23 -20.61
C ALA A 42 2.14 35.00 -19.81
N ILE A 43 2.08 33.81 -20.40
CA ILE A 43 2.51 32.56 -19.76
C ILE A 43 4.01 32.61 -19.45
N GLU A 44 4.85 32.99 -20.39
CA GLU A 44 6.30 33.14 -20.20
C GLU A 44 6.64 34.14 -19.09
N PHE A 45 5.92 35.26 -19.03
CA PHE A 45 6.07 36.23 -17.95
C PHE A 45 5.72 35.61 -16.59
N LEU A 46 4.61 34.86 -16.49
CA LEU A 46 4.23 34.17 -15.25
C LEU A 46 5.25 33.11 -14.84
N VAL A 47 5.78 32.35 -15.79
CA VAL A 47 6.87 31.39 -15.59
C VAL A 47 8.13 32.10 -15.08
N SER A 48 8.47 33.27 -15.63
CA SER A 48 9.61 34.08 -15.17
C SER A 48 9.46 34.58 -13.73
N LEU A 49 8.21 34.76 -13.25
CA LEU A 49 7.90 35.07 -11.86
C LEU A 49 7.92 33.84 -10.94
N GLY A 50 8.26 32.66 -11.47
CA GLY A 50 8.30 31.38 -10.78
C GLY A 50 6.95 30.72 -10.57
N ILE A 51 5.94 31.09 -11.38
CA ILE A 51 4.60 30.49 -11.37
C ILE A 51 4.57 29.42 -12.45
N HIS A 52 4.48 28.17 -12.03
CA HIS A 52 4.44 27.02 -12.92
C HIS A 52 3.10 26.31 -12.81
N ALA A 53 2.85 25.36 -13.72
CA ALA A 53 1.79 24.39 -13.51
C ALA A 53 2.02 23.64 -12.19
N SER A 54 0.93 23.26 -11.53
CA SER A 54 1.03 22.45 -10.34
C SER A 54 1.56 21.06 -10.69
N ASP A 55 2.50 20.56 -9.89
CA ASP A 55 2.94 19.18 -10.00
C ASP A 55 1.84 18.22 -9.52
N PRO A 56 1.49 17.18 -10.30
CA PRO A 56 0.44 16.24 -9.92
C PRO A 56 0.70 15.53 -8.59
N VAL A 57 1.97 15.21 -8.26
CA VAL A 57 2.33 14.58 -6.98
C VAL A 57 2.13 15.55 -5.83
N ASP A 58 2.60 16.80 -5.97
CA ASP A 58 2.36 17.84 -4.95
C ASP A 58 0.86 18.09 -4.75
N ALA A 59 0.04 18.01 -5.82
CA ALA A 59 -1.41 18.15 -5.75
C ALA A 59 -2.08 17.09 -4.88
N VAL A 60 -1.68 15.83 -5.08
CA VAL A 60 -2.20 14.74 -4.28
C VAL A 60 -1.81 14.92 -2.81
N ILE A 61 -0.54 15.17 -2.54
CA ILE A 61 -0.03 15.27 -1.16
C ILE A 61 -0.65 16.46 -0.41
N ARG A 62 -0.83 17.61 -1.07
CA ARG A 62 -1.26 18.85 -0.40
C ARG A 62 -2.77 19.06 -0.40
N ASN A 63 -3.50 18.51 -1.37
CA ASN A 63 -4.94 18.79 -1.53
C ASN A 63 -5.83 17.54 -1.47
N VAL A 64 -5.32 16.36 -1.82
CA VAL A 64 -6.12 15.12 -1.80
C VAL A 64 -5.98 14.42 -0.45
N LEU A 65 -4.75 14.04 -0.06
CA LEU A 65 -4.51 13.25 1.16
C LEU A 65 -5.00 13.90 2.46
N PRO A 66 -4.91 15.22 2.66
CA PRO A 66 -5.42 15.85 3.88
C PRO A 66 -6.92 15.65 4.11
N LYS A 67 -7.71 15.42 3.05
CA LYS A 67 -9.15 15.15 3.16
C LYS A 67 -9.47 13.83 3.88
N TYR A 68 -8.51 12.90 3.91
CA TYR A 68 -8.65 11.55 4.44
C TYR A 68 -8.05 11.39 5.84
N GLN A 69 -7.77 12.50 6.53
CA GLN A 69 -7.35 12.46 7.93
C GLN A 69 -8.54 12.14 8.84
N PRO A 70 -8.34 11.46 9.98
CA PRO A 70 -9.42 11.04 10.89
C PRO A 70 -10.34 12.17 11.34
N GLU A 71 -9.80 13.39 11.47
CA GLU A 71 -10.53 14.57 11.91
C GLU A 71 -11.33 15.27 10.79
N SER A 72 -11.15 14.83 9.53
CA SER A 72 -11.80 15.43 8.36
C SER A 72 -13.20 14.86 8.15
N LYS A 73 -14.16 15.72 7.81
CA LYS A 73 -15.45 15.27 7.27
C LYS A 73 -15.23 14.73 5.86
N ILE A 74 -15.20 13.42 5.73
CA ILE A 74 -15.03 12.75 4.43
C ILE A 74 -16.32 12.90 3.63
N PHE A 75 -16.24 13.60 2.50
CA PHE A 75 -17.31 13.62 1.51
C PHE A 75 -16.98 12.59 0.43
N ILE A 76 -17.56 11.40 0.56
CA ILE A 76 -17.38 10.26 -0.36
C ILE A 76 -17.78 10.63 -1.81
N SER A 77 -18.56 11.69 -2.01
CA SER A 77 -19.01 12.15 -3.34
C SER A 77 -17.89 12.46 -4.33
N ASN A 78 -16.67 12.75 -3.86
CA ASN A 78 -15.54 13.12 -4.72
C ASN A 78 -14.44 12.04 -4.73
N TYR A 79 -14.74 10.85 -4.20
CA TYR A 79 -13.75 9.78 -4.04
C TYR A 79 -13.17 9.32 -5.38
N ASP A 80 -14.02 9.13 -6.40
CA ASP A 80 -13.59 8.70 -7.73
C ASP A 80 -12.60 9.70 -8.37
N ASP A 81 -12.88 11.00 -8.24
CA ASP A 81 -12.00 12.07 -8.75
C ASP A 81 -10.66 12.11 -8.00
N ASP A 82 -10.70 11.89 -6.68
CA ASP A 82 -9.49 11.86 -5.87
C ASP A 82 -8.61 10.66 -6.24
N ILE A 83 -9.19 9.46 -6.42
CA ILE A 83 -8.45 8.28 -6.88
C ILE A 83 -7.89 8.48 -8.30
N ALA A 84 -8.65 9.12 -9.20
CA ALA A 84 -8.17 9.45 -10.54
C ALA A 84 -6.95 10.39 -10.50
N ARG A 85 -6.93 11.39 -9.62
CA ARG A 85 -5.77 12.27 -9.41
C ARG A 85 -4.57 11.51 -8.85
N VAL A 86 -4.78 10.59 -7.91
CA VAL A 86 -3.71 9.73 -7.38
C VAL A 86 -3.10 8.88 -8.49
N LEU A 87 -3.92 8.28 -9.35
CA LEU A 87 -3.44 7.50 -10.50
C LEU A 87 -2.67 8.36 -11.50
N ALA A 88 -3.15 9.55 -11.81
CA ALA A 88 -2.46 10.48 -12.70
C ALA A 88 -1.07 10.86 -12.14
N ALA A 89 -0.99 11.16 -10.84
CA ALA A 89 0.27 11.46 -10.16
C ALA A 89 1.22 10.25 -10.11
N PHE A 90 0.69 9.03 -9.97
CA PHE A 90 1.49 7.80 -9.96
C PHE A 90 2.18 7.50 -11.29
N LYS A 91 1.64 8.03 -12.40
CA LYS A 91 2.21 7.93 -13.75
C LYS A 91 3.34 8.93 -14.02
N THR A 92 3.83 9.66 -13.00
CA THR A 92 4.98 10.56 -13.13
C THR A 92 6.23 9.82 -13.63
N ASP A 93 6.99 10.49 -14.50
CA ASP A 93 8.28 10.05 -15.03
C ASP A 93 9.44 10.25 -14.04
N SER A 94 9.22 11.01 -12.97
CA SER A 94 10.22 11.27 -11.93
C SER A 94 10.22 10.19 -10.86
N ALA A 95 11.28 9.37 -10.81
CA ALA A 95 11.44 8.32 -9.81
C ALA A 95 11.43 8.86 -8.37
N SER A 96 12.04 10.03 -8.13
CA SER A 96 12.05 10.65 -6.80
C SER A 96 10.65 11.10 -6.38
N LYS A 97 9.90 11.76 -7.26
CA LYS A 97 8.51 12.17 -6.97
C LYS A 97 7.61 10.96 -6.76
N ARG A 98 7.75 9.92 -7.57
CA ARG A 98 7.00 8.67 -7.39
C ARG A 98 7.30 8.02 -6.04
N ALA A 99 8.56 8.00 -5.61
CA ALA A 99 8.94 7.49 -4.29
C ALA A 99 8.32 8.31 -3.15
N THR A 100 8.35 9.65 -3.25
CA THR A 100 7.70 10.54 -2.27
C THR A 100 6.20 10.32 -2.22
N LEU A 101 5.53 10.22 -3.38
CA LEU A 101 4.10 9.91 -3.44
C LEU A 101 3.78 8.61 -2.70
N LEU A 102 4.50 7.52 -3.02
CA LEU A 102 4.27 6.21 -2.41
C LEU A 102 4.50 6.21 -0.90
N ASP A 103 5.48 6.96 -0.40
CA ASP A 103 5.74 7.07 1.04
C ASP A 103 4.56 7.73 1.79
N GLU A 104 3.98 8.79 1.22
CA GLU A 104 2.80 9.46 1.79
C GLU A 104 1.52 8.63 1.66
N LEU A 105 1.31 7.95 0.52
CA LEU A 105 0.18 7.04 0.32
C LEU A 105 0.20 5.87 1.31
N ARG A 106 1.37 5.28 1.59
CA ARG A 106 1.51 4.17 2.57
C ARG A 106 1.04 4.54 3.97
N LYS A 107 1.22 5.80 4.36
CA LYS A 107 0.88 6.30 5.71
C LYS A 107 -0.58 6.73 5.82
N SER A 108 -1.22 7.01 4.68
CA SER A 108 -2.55 7.61 4.61
C SER A 108 -3.67 6.56 4.58
N GLN A 109 -4.75 6.82 5.32
CA GLN A 109 -5.97 6.00 5.32
C GLN A 109 -6.92 6.51 4.22
N PHE A 110 -6.61 6.22 2.96
CA PHE A 110 -7.38 6.75 1.81
C PHE A 110 -8.07 5.67 0.99
N VAL A 111 -7.84 4.39 1.29
CA VAL A 111 -8.41 3.28 0.51
C VAL A 111 -9.67 2.80 1.17
N MET A 112 -10.78 2.74 0.43
CA MET A 112 -12.00 2.14 0.94
C MET A 112 -11.81 0.63 1.05
N ALA A 113 -12.05 0.12 2.24
CA ALA A 113 -11.89 -1.27 2.60
C ALA A 113 -13.21 -1.84 3.09
N VAL A 114 -13.37 -3.15 2.91
CA VAL A 114 -14.46 -3.94 3.47
C VAL A 114 -13.88 -4.97 4.44
N SER A 115 -14.45 -5.02 5.64
CA SER A 115 -14.16 -6.05 6.63
C SER A 115 -14.58 -7.42 6.11
N ALA A 116 -13.70 -8.41 6.21
CA ALA A 116 -14.03 -9.77 5.82
C ALA A 116 -14.99 -10.45 6.81
N GLU A 117 -15.12 -9.94 8.03
CA GLU A 117 -15.95 -10.51 9.09
C GLU A 117 -17.44 -10.19 8.90
N ASP A 118 -17.77 -8.91 8.83
CA ASP A 118 -19.14 -8.40 8.88
C ASP A 118 -19.53 -7.59 7.62
N GLY A 119 -18.58 -7.34 6.72
CA GLY A 119 -18.81 -6.57 5.51
C GLY A 119 -18.90 -5.06 5.72
N SER A 120 -18.52 -4.55 6.90
CA SER A 120 -18.47 -3.11 7.17
C SER A 120 -17.41 -2.40 6.32
N ASP A 121 -17.73 -1.20 5.84
CA ASP A 121 -16.84 -0.37 5.04
C ASP A 121 -16.16 0.73 5.87
N TYR A 122 -14.89 1.00 5.58
CA TYR A 122 -14.10 2.04 6.24
C TYR A 122 -12.85 2.39 5.44
N LEU A 123 -12.24 3.52 5.76
CA LEU A 123 -10.95 3.91 5.19
C LEU A 123 -9.79 3.24 5.92
N GLU A 124 -8.83 2.72 5.16
CA GLU A 124 -7.67 2.03 5.71
C GLU A 124 -6.40 2.34 4.89
N ARG A 125 -5.25 2.09 5.51
CA ARG A 125 -3.93 2.18 4.86
C ARG A 125 -3.76 1.04 3.86
N PRO A 126 -3.20 1.29 2.66
CA PRO A 126 -2.95 0.24 1.68
C PRO A 126 -2.13 -0.93 2.26
N GLY A 127 -1.15 -0.61 3.11
CA GLY A 127 -0.28 -1.58 3.76
C GLY A 127 -0.97 -2.57 4.70
N ASN A 128 -2.24 -2.34 5.06
CA ASN A 128 -3.06 -3.23 5.90
C ASN A 128 -4.10 -4.02 5.09
N LEU A 129 -4.16 -3.83 3.77
CA LEU A 129 -5.21 -4.37 2.91
C LEU A 129 -4.74 -5.53 2.04
N TYR A 130 -5.71 -6.38 1.71
CA TYR A 130 -5.61 -7.34 0.62
C TYR A 130 -6.33 -6.81 -0.61
N ILE A 131 -5.75 -7.01 -1.78
CA ILE A 131 -6.45 -6.76 -3.04
C ILE A 131 -7.55 -7.81 -3.20
N ALA A 132 -8.78 -7.34 -3.36
CA ALA A 132 -9.97 -8.18 -3.51
C ALA A 132 -9.95 -8.97 -4.82
N THR A 133 -9.26 -10.10 -4.81
CA THR A 133 -9.38 -11.15 -5.81
C THR A 133 -10.44 -12.15 -5.36
N TYR A 134 -11.11 -12.81 -6.31
CA TYR A 134 -12.09 -13.86 -5.99
C TYR A 134 -11.55 -14.86 -4.94
N ARG A 135 -10.28 -15.27 -5.11
CA ARG A 135 -9.59 -16.19 -4.22
C ARG A 135 -9.45 -15.65 -2.80
N LEU A 136 -8.89 -14.44 -2.62
CA LEU A 136 -8.67 -13.89 -1.28
C LEU A 136 -9.97 -13.52 -0.59
N THR A 137 -10.95 -12.98 -1.32
CA THR A 137 -12.28 -12.72 -0.78
C THR A 137 -12.90 -14.00 -0.23
N LYS A 138 -12.84 -15.11 -0.98
CA LYS A 138 -13.36 -16.39 -0.52
C LYS A 138 -12.53 -17.05 0.57
N LEU A 139 -11.21 -16.84 0.57
CA LEU A 139 -10.31 -17.37 1.59
C LEU A 139 -10.48 -16.70 2.95
N PHE A 140 -10.90 -15.43 3.00
CA PHE A 140 -11.01 -14.67 4.25
C PHE A 140 -12.44 -14.34 4.67
N GLU A 141 -13.46 -14.67 3.88
CA GLU A 141 -14.88 -14.50 4.23
C GLU A 141 -15.19 -15.06 5.64
N GLY A 142 -15.63 -14.21 6.57
CA GLY A 142 -15.94 -14.50 7.97
C GLY A 142 -14.76 -14.46 8.94
N ILE A 143 -13.59 -13.93 8.55
CA ILE A 143 -12.41 -13.85 9.42
C ILE A 143 -12.23 -12.42 9.96
N GLU A 144 -12.27 -12.29 11.30
CA GLU A 144 -11.99 -11.04 12.01
C GLU A 144 -10.55 -10.56 11.79
N GLY A 145 -10.41 -9.24 11.57
CA GLY A 145 -9.12 -8.57 11.42
C GLY A 145 -8.51 -8.72 10.04
N ILE A 146 -9.31 -9.09 9.04
CA ILE A 146 -8.92 -9.06 7.63
C ILE A 146 -9.74 -8.00 6.88
N SER A 147 -9.04 -7.22 6.08
CA SER A 147 -9.58 -6.09 5.34
C SER A 147 -9.23 -6.24 3.87
N LEU A 148 -10.24 -6.19 3.00
CA LEU A 148 -10.05 -6.25 1.55
C LEU A 148 -10.38 -4.89 0.93
N VAL A 149 -9.74 -4.55 -0.18
CA VAL A 149 -10.12 -3.38 -0.99
C VAL A 149 -11.58 -3.52 -1.41
N ASP A 150 -12.42 -2.51 -1.13
CA ASP A 150 -13.83 -2.56 -1.49
C ASP A 150 -14.00 -2.43 -3.01
N SER A 151 -14.26 -3.57 -3.65
CA SER A 151 -14.52 -3.64 -5.08
C SER A 151 -15.90 -3.12 -5.47
N SER A 152 -16.76 -2.67 -4.56
CA SER A 152 -18.02 -2.00 -4.91
C SER A 152 -17.77 -0.68 -5.65
N TYR A 153 -16.68 0.01 -5.29
CA TYR A 153 -16.22 1.26 -5.91
C TYR A 153 -15.58 1.00 -7.27
N SER A 154 -16.09 1.67 -8.30
CA SER A 154 -15.58 1.51 -9.66
C SER A 154 -14.13 1.98 -9.81
N CYS A 155 -13.75 3.04 -9.10
CA CYS A 155 -12.39 3.60 -9.08
C CYS A 155 -11.36 2.70 -8.38
N LEU A 156 -11.79 1.69 -7.63
CA LEU A 156 -10.90 0.70 -6.98
C LEU A 156 -10.76 -0.60 -7.79
N ARG A 157 -11.29 -0.61 -9.02
CA ARG A 157 -11.18 -1.73 -9.97
C ARG A 157 -10.15 -1.43 -11.06
N GLY A 158 -9.55 -2.50 -11.61
CA GLY A 158 -8.61 -2.42 -12.73
C GLY A 158 -7.14 -2.56 -12.29
N GLU A 159 -6.27 -2.91 -13.24
CA GLU A 159 -4.85 -3.17 -12.94
C GLU A 159 -4.08 -1.91 -12.54
N ASP A 160 -4.34 -0.75 -13.15
CA ASP A 160 -3.69 0.52 -12.79
C ASP A 160 -3.79 0.82 -11.28
N VAL A 161 -4.97 0.61 -10.69
CA VAL A 161 -5.21 0.84 -9.26
C VAL A 161 -4.62 -0.28 -8.42
N ARG A 162 -4.71 -1.54 -8.88
CA ARG A 162 -4.10 -2.67 -8.16
C ARG A 162 -2.58 -2.52 -8.08
N ASP A 163 -1.94 -2.10 -9.16
CA ASP A 163 -0.49 -1.86 -9.21
C ASP A 163 -0.08 -0.70 -8.30
N LEU A 164 -0.89 0.38 -8.26
CA LEU A 164 -0.73 1.46 -7.29
C LEU A 164 -0.81 0.94 -5.85
N LEU A 165 -1.85 0.18 -5.52
CA LEU A 165 -2.07 -0.33 -4.17
C LEU A 165 -1.00 -1.33 -3.74
N GLU A 166 -0.53 -2.20 -4.64
CA GLU A 166 0.62 -3.07 -4.39
C GLU A 166 1.91 -2.30 -4.13
N ALA A 167 2.17 -1.25 -4.92
CA ALA A 167 3.31 -0.37 -4.68
C ALA A 167 3.21 0.34 -3.32
N CYS A 168 1.99 0.53 -2.81
CA CYS A 168 1.70 1.04 -1.47
C CYS A 168 1.64 -0.05 -0.38
N GLY A 169 1.87 -1.33 -0.71
CA GLY A 169 1.97 -2.43 0.26
C GLY A 169 0.70 -3.26 0.48
N ALA A 170 -0.35 -3.06 -0.33
CA ALA A 170 -1.46 -4.00 -0.38
C ALA A 170 -0.99 -5.33 -0.99
N LEU A 171 -1.56 -6.45 -0.54
CA LEU A 171 -1.09 -7.78 -0.96
C LEU A 171 -2.13 -8.54 -1.78
N ARG A 172 -1.66 -9.27 -2.81
CA ARG A 172 -2.46 -10.26 -3.58
C ARG A 172 -2.31 -11.70 -3.07
N TYR A 173 -1.63 -11.90 -1.94
CA TYR A 173 -1.40 -13.20 -1.31
C TYR A 173 -1.41 -13.08 0.22
N PRO A 174 -1.64 -14.18 0.98
CA PRO A 174 -1.63 -14.16 2.44
C PRO A 174 -0.33 -13.57 2.99
N ARG A 175 -0.43 -12.61 3.91
CA ARG A 175 0.72 -11.87 4.44
C ARG A 175 1.59 -12.77 5.33
N PRO A 176 2.88 -12.98 5.00
CA PRO A 176 3.83 -13.54 5.94
C PRO A 176 4.11 -12.53 7.05
N GLU A 177 3.99 -12.99 8.29
CA GLU A 177 4.36 -12.25 9.48
C GLU A 177 5.51 -12.99 10.16
N LYS A 178 6.50 -12.25 10.67
CA LYS A 178 7.56 -12.89 11.46
C LYS A 178 6.92 -13.44 12.73
N THR A 179 7.19 -14.72 13.02
CA THR A 179 6.79 -15.31 14.28
C THR A 179 7.50 -14.55 15.41
N PRO A 180 6.80 -14.24 16.52
CA PRO A 180 7.46 -13.71 17.70
C PRO A 180 8.64 -14.58 18.09
N HIS A 181 9.73 -13.96 18.58
CA HIS A 181 10.95 -14.67 18.93
C HIS A 181 10.64 -15.86 19.85
N GLU A 182 10.85 -17.07 19.35
CA GLU A 182 10.71 -18.27 20.16
C GLU A 182 11.94 -18.39 21.05
N TYR A 183 11.74 -18.38 22.36
CA TYR A 183 12.85 -18.51 23.29
C TYR A 183 13.49 -19.89 23.16
N TYR A 184 14.82 -19.95 23.24
CA TYR A 184 15.58 -21.18 23.11
C TYR A 184 15.23 -22.28 24.13
N TRP A 185 14.46 -22.00 25.18
CA TRP A 185 13.98 -23.02 26.10
C TRP A 185 12.61 -23.60 25.74
N SER A 186 12.03 -23.22 24.60
CA SER A 186 10.73 -23.74 24.18
C SER A 186 10.76 -25.26 23.99
N GLU A 187 9.63 -25.92 24.28
CA GLU A 187 9.49 -27.37 24.14
C GLU A 187 9.68 -27.80 22.67
N ARG A 188 9.20 -27.01 21.71
CA ARG A 188 9.39 -27.26 20.29
C ARG A 188 10.88 -27.24 19.91
N LEU A 189 11.66 -26.24 20.32
CA LEU A 189 13.09 -26.18 20.01
C LEU A 189 13.89 -27.29 20.70
N LYS A 190 13.50 -27.70 21.92
CA LYS A 190 14.07 -28.87 22.60
C LYS A 190 13.82 -30.16 21.80
N VAL A 191 12.60 -30.35 21.29
CA VAL A 191 12.25 -31.50 20.45
C VAL A 191 13.04 -31.48 19.15
N LEU A 192 13.16 -30.33 18.47
CA LEU A 192 13.95 -30.19 17.25
C LEU A 192 15.44 -30.50 17.48
N ARG A 193 16.01 -30.08 18.62
CA ARG A 193 17.37 -30.44 19.02
C ARG A 193 17.56 -31.95 19.21
N ALA A 194 16.61 -32.60 19.89
CA ALA A 194 16.64 -34.04 20.08
C ALA A 194 16.55 -34.79 18.73
N LEU A 195 15.66 -34.37 17.83
CA LEU A 195 15.52 -34.93 16.48
C LEU A 195 16.76 -34.70 15.61
N SER A 196 17.44 -33.57 15.79
CA SER A 196 18.65 -33.22 15.05
C SER A 196 19.93 -33.84 15.63
N GLY A 197 19.83 -34.67 16.68
CA GLY A 197 20.96 -35.35 17.31
C GLY A 197 21.77 -34.54 18.32
N TYR A 198 21.26 -33.36 18.73
CA TYR A 198 21.91 -32.46 19.69
C TYR A 198 21.07 -32.20 20.94
N PRO A 199 20.60 -33.24 21.66
CA PRO A 199 19.69 -33.06 22.82
C PRO A 199 20.33 -32.31 24.00
N HIS A 200 21.67 -32.27 24.07
CA HIS A 200 22.42 -31.65 25.17
C HIS A 200 22.94 -30.24 24.86
N SER A 201 22.65 -29.68 23.67
CA SER A 201 23.04 -28.30 23.41
C SER A 201 22.15 -27.34 24.22
N SER A 202 22.76 -26.26 24.72
CA SER A 202 22.04 -25.24 25.51
C SER A 202 20.97 -24.52 24.70
N GLY A 203 21.02 -24.60 23.37
CA GLY A 203 20.13 -23.91 22.44
C GLY A 203 20.30 -22.38 22.43
N GLN A 204 21.24 -21.84 23.20
CA GLN A 204 21.36 -20.40 23.42
C GLN A 204 21.68 -19.59 22.15
N ASN A 205 22.17 -20.27 21.12
CA ASN A 205 22.41 -19.71 19.77
C ASN A 205 21.39 -20.21 18.73
N ASP A 206 20.32 -20.90 19.14
CA ASP A 206 19.26 -21.34 18.24
C ASP A 206 18.44 -20.11 17.79
N LEU A 207 18.82 -19.53 16.66
CA LEU A 207 18.05 -18.50 16.00
C LEU A 207 17.18 -19.18 14.94
N VAL A 208 15.93 -19.48 15.31
CA VAL A 208 14.92 -19.96 14.36
C VAL A 208 14.08 -18.75 13.93
N GLU A 209 14.34 -18.26 12.72
CA GLU A 209 13.41 -17.34 12.06
C GLU A 209 12.25 -18.15 11.48
N ASP A 210 11.11 -18.14 12.18
CA ASP A 210 9.86 -18.75 11.70
C ASP A 210 8.89 -17.69 11.19
N TRP A 211 8.02 -18.05 10.27
CA TRP A 211 7.05 -17.16 9.65
C TRP A 211 5.64 -17.73 9.79
N THR A 212 4.72 -16.93 10.30
CA THR A 212 3.29 -17.22 10.28
C THR A 212 2.63 -16.52 9.10
N LEU A 213 1.38 -16.89 8.81
CA LEU A 213 0.53 -16.13 7.91
C LEU A 213 -0.52 -15.38 8.73
N GLN A 214 -0.70 -14.10 8.43
CA GLN A 214 -1.67 -13.25 9.12
C GLN A 214 -3.07 -13.88 9.13
N SER A 215 -3.66 -13.96 10.32
CA SER A 215 -5.01 -14.51 10.60
C SER A 215 -5.23 -15.94 10.09
N PHE A 216 -4.17 -16.68 9.77
CA PHE A 216 -4.29 -18.05 9.27
C PHE A 216 -4.67 -19.03 10.38
N SER A 217 -4.29 -18.77 11.64
CA SER A 217 -4.77 -19.52 12.81
C SER A 217 -6.30 -19.44 12.92
N LYS A 218 -6.86 -18.22 12.88
CA LYS A 218 -8.30 -17.99 12.88
C LYS A 218 -9.00 -18.71 11.73
N LEU A 219 -8.35 -18.75 10.56
CA LEU A 219 -8.86 -19.46 9.39
C LEU A 219 -8.97 -20.97 9.64
N ILE A 220 -7.94 -21.59 10.23
CA ILE A 220 -7.97 -23.01 10.59
C ILE A 220 -9.02 -23.30 11.67
N GLU A 221 -9.16 -22.41 12.66
CA GLU A 221 -10.17 -22.50 13.72
C GLU A 221 -11.62 -22.36 13.18
N LEU A 222 -11.82 -21.60 12.11
CA LEU A 222 -13.12 -21.45 11.47
C LEU A 222 -13.56 -22.72 10.73
N LEU A 223 -12.63 -23.48 10.13
CA LEU A 223 -12.95 -24.61 9.26
C LEU A 223 -13.97 -25.59 9.85
N PRO A 224 -13.85 -26.09 11.09
CA PRO A 224 -14.78 -27.06 11.65
C PRO A 224 -16.24 -26.58 11.70
N SER A 225 -16.47 -25.27 11.81
CA SER A 225 -17.80 -24.66 11.88
C SER A 225 -18.53 -24.56 10.53
N LEU A 226 -17.80 -24.72 9.42
CA LEU A 226 -18.34 -24.59 8.08
C LEU A 226 -19.00 -25.89 7.59
N SER A 227 -19.89 -25.78 6.60
CA SER A 227 -20.44 -26.96 5.89
C SER A 227 -19.32 -27.75 5.20
N VAL A 228 -19.59 -29.03 4.90
CA VAL A 228 -18.59 -29.90 4.24
C VAL A 228 -18.10 -29.28 2.93
N GLU A 229 -19.00 -28.74 2.11
CA GLU A 229 -18.70 -28.12 0.83
C GLU A 229 -17.80 -26.89 1.01
N LYS A 230 -18.18 -25.99 1.94
CA LYS A 230 -17.38 -24.81 2.26
C LYS A 230 -16.02 -25.17 2.84
N ARG A 231 -15.91 -26.23 3.65
CA ARG A 231 -14.62 -26.72 4.17
C ARG A 231 -13.71 -27.19 3.05
N ILE A 232 -14.23 -27.98 2.11
CA ILE A 232 -13.44 -28.49 0.97
C ILE A 232 -12.96 -27.32 0.11
N GLU A 233 -13.85 -26.38 -0.21
CA GLU A 233 -13.49 -25.17 -0.96
C GLU A 233 -12.40 -24.38 -0.23
N ARG A 234 -12.60 -24.07 1.06
CA ARG A 234 -11.65 -23.29 1.86
C ARG A 234 -10.29 -23.98 1.98
N ALA A 235 -10.26 -25.29 2.24
CA ALA A 235 -9.03 -26.07 2.33
C ALA A 235 -8.26 -26.09 1.00
N ARG A 236 -8.97 -26.15 -0.13
CA ARG A 236 -8.36 -26.00 -1.46
C ARG A 236 -7.75 -24.61 -1.64
N LEU A 237 -8.49 -23.55 -1.32
CA LEU A 237 -8.02 -22.16 -1.46
C LEU A 237 -6.80 -21.87 -0.58
N ILE A 238 -6.73 -22.48 0.61
CA ILE A 238 -5.55 -22.44 1.46
C ILE A 238 -4.34 -22.98 0.70
N TRP A 239 -4.45 -24.20 0.15
CA TRP A 239 -3.32 -24.85 -0.52
C TRP A 239 -2.86 -24.07 -1.75
N GLU A 240 -3.79 -23.59 -2.56
CA GLU A 240 -3.48 -22.74 -3.72
C GLU A 240 -2.78 -21.44 -3.30
N SER A 241 -3.21 -20.81 -2.20
CA SER A 241 -2.61 -19.56 -1.72
C SER A 241 -1.22 -19.76 -1.11
N LEU A 242 -0.97 -20.90 -0.47
CA LEU A 242 0.36 -21.29 0.02
C LEU A 242 1.33 -21.54 -1.13
N GLY A 243 0.87 -22.21 -2.20
CA GLY A 243 1.66 -22.41 -3.42
C GLY A 243 2.14 -21.07 -4.00
N ASP A 244 1.22 -20.12 -4.17
CA ASP A 244 1.53 -18.79 -4.68
C ASP A 244 2.50 -18.02 -3.78
N ALA A 245 2.29 -18.04 -2.46
CA ALA A 245 3.18 -17.38 -1.51
C ALA A 245 4.60 -17.95 -1.60
N SER A 246 4.74 -19.29 -1.64
CA SER A 246 6.04 -19.96 -1.71
C SER A 246 6.83 -19.62 -2.98
N SER A 247 6.14 -19.47 -4.12
CA SER A 247 6.78 -19.13 -5.40
C SER A 247 7.38 -17.72 -5.41
N ARG A 248 6.81 -16.79 -4.63
CA ARG A 248 7.21 -15.37 -4.59
C ARG A 248 8.29 -15.09 -3.55
N VAL A 249 8.32 -15.84 -2.46
CA VAL A 249 9.40 -15.79 -1.46
C VAL A 249 10.74 -16.21 -2.08
N HIS A 250 10.73 -17.08 -3.10
CA HIS A 250 11.92 -17.56 -3.81
C HIS A 250 12.42 -16.63 -4.94
N THR A 251 11.72 -15.54 -5.24
CA THR A 251 12.23 -14.48 -6.10
C THR A 251 12.73 -13.32 -5.23
N PRO A 252 13.99 -13.34 -4.74
CA PRO A 252 14.58 -12.14 -4.19
C PRO A 252 14.66 -11.11 -5.32
N GLY A 253 14.12 -9.91 -5.05
CA GLY A 253 14.20 -8.79 -5.97
C GLY A 253 15.64 -8.56 -6.42
N HIS A 254 15.78 -8.18 -7.68
CA HIS A 254 16.97 -7.56 -8.24
C HIS A 254 17.37 -6.36 -7.38
N THR A 255 18.17 -6.59 -6.33
CA THR A 255 19.02 -5.58 -5.72
C THR A 255 20.37 -5.69 -6.40
N THR A 256 20.63 -4.77 -7.32
CA THR A 256 21.98 -4.47 -7.81
C THR A 256 22.81 -4.00 -6.62
N GLY A 257 23.69 -4.87 -6.13
CA GLY A 257 24.69 -4.56 -5.11
C GLY A 257 25.79 -5.61 -5.20
N GLY A 258 26.87 -5.26 -5.89
CA GLY A 258 28.02 -6.14 -6.07
C GLY A 258 28.69 -6.50 -4.75
N GLY A 259 28.92 -7.80 -4.56
CA GLY A 259 29.78 -8.36 -3.53
C GLY A 259 30.05 -9.82 -3.87
N SER A 260 31.27 -10.11 -4.35
CA SER A 260 31.73 -11.44 -4.76
C SER A 260 31.56 -12.52 -3.67
N PRO A 261 31.34 -13.78 -4.04
CA PRO A 261 31.41 -14.92 -3.12
C PRO A 261 32.86 -15.43 -3.04
N LEU A 262 33.26 -15.97 -1.88
CA LEU A 262 34.37 -16.89 -1.56
C LEU A 262 34.64 -16.71 -0.04
N HIS A 263 34.73 -17.72 0.83
CA HIS A 263 35.36 -19.02 0.74
C HIS A 263 34.77 -20.01 1.75
N THR A 264 34.71 -21.26 1.33
CA THR A 264 34.58 -22.50 2.10
C THR A 264 35.69 -22.65 3.15
N LEU A 265 35.35 -23.04 4.38
CA LEU A 265 36.29 -23.62 5.34
C LEU A 265 35.74 -24.96 5.82
N LEU A 266 36.41 -26.04 5.40
CA LEU A 266 36.33 -27.37 6.01
C LEU A 266 37.40 -27.48 7.12
N PRO A 267 37.16 -28.29 8.16
CA PRO A 267 37.96 -28.28 9.38
C PRO A 267 39.22 -29.13 9.29
N SER A 268 40.18 -28.86 10.18
CA SER A 268 41.31 -29.73 10.55
C SER A 268 41.03 -30.41 11.88
#